data_AF-A0A4Y2KLA6-F1
#
_entry.id   AF-A0A4Y2KLA6-F1
#
_cell.length_a   1.000
_cell.length_b   1.000
_cell.length_c   1.000
_cell.angle_alpha   90.00
_cell.angle_beta   90.00
_cell.angle_gamma   90.00
#
_symmetry.space_group_name_H-M   'P 1'
#
loop_
_entity.id
_entity.type
_entity.pdbx_description
1 polymer ?
#
loop_
_entity_poly.entity_id
_entity_poly.type
_entity_poly.pdbx_seq_one_letter_code
_entity_poly.pdbx_strand_id
1 'polypeptide(L)'
;MPTRLVKHAIDKLEKIHSEWLLLKKNKSRPSEAQRERESKFVRKVHELFDIAHANDMTMIKLEEDLKFVIDQRSERNTIMTTLDKKLVGMQVGGKQSKKRKSLR
;
A
#
# COMPACT_ATOMS: atom_id res chain seq x y z
N MET A 1 37.74 -5.91 -1.69
CA MET A 1 37.22 -4.58 -2.06
C MET A 1 35.71 -4.60 -1.86
N PRO A 2 35.14 -3.87 -0.89
CA PRO A 2 33.69 -3.78 -0.79
C PRO A 2 33.19 -2.89 -1.94
N THR A 3 32.31 -3.43 -2.77
CA THR A 3 31.67 -2.73 -3.88
C THR A 3 30.92 -1.51 -3.34
N ARG A 4 31.40 -0.29 -3.65
CA ARG A 4 30.64 0.94 -3.47
C ARG A 4 29.49 0.91 -4.47
N LEU A 5 28.35 0.35 -4.06
CA LEU A 5 27.13 0.43 -4.83
C LEU A 5 26.72 1.91 -4.90
N VAL A 6 26.91 2.55 -6.05
CA VAL A 6 26.48 3.93 -6.25
C VAL A 6 24.95 3.93 -6.27
N LYS A 7 24.36 4.41 -5.17
CA LYS A 7 22.90 4.43 -5.02
C LYS A 7 22.35 5.68 -5.71
N HIS A 8 21.79 5.52 -6.90
CA HIS A 8 21.05 6.56 -7.64
C HIS A 8 19.69 6.92 -7.01
N ALA A 9 19.52 6.73 -5.71
CA ALA A 9 18.27 6.99 -5.01
C ALA A 9 17.93 8.49 -5.02
N ILE A 10 18.95 9.33 -4.82
CA ILE A 10 18.82 10.80 -4.83
C ILE A 10 18.39 11.26 -6.23
N ASP A 11 19.10 10.87 -7.29
CA ASP A 11 18.77 11.23 -8.67
C ASP A 11 17.33 10.83 -9.07
N LYS A 12 16.87 9.66 -8.60
CA LYS A 12 15.50 9.18 -8.83
C LYS A 12 14.48 10.06 -8.11
N LEU A 13 14.76 10.43 -6.86
CA LEU A 13 13.89 11.29 -6.05
C LEU A 13 13.78 12.70 -6.66
N GLU A 14 14.91 13.28 -7.06
CA GLU A 14 14.97 14.60 -7.71
C GLU A 14 14.15 14.63 -9.00
N LYS A 15 14.26 13.58 -9.85
CA LYS A 15 13.43 13.46 -11.07
C LYS A 15 11.93 13.42 -10.77
N ILE A 16 11.50 12.62 -9.79
CA ILE A 16 10.09 12.58 -9.39
C ILE A 16 9.62 13.93 -8.87
N HIS A 17 10.44 14.62 -8.08
CA HIS A 17 10.11 15.93 -7.56
C HIS A 17 9.95 16.96 -8.68
N SER A 18 10.84 16.98 -9.68
CA SER A 18 10.71 17.84 -10.86
C SER A 18 9.43 17.58 -11.64
N GLU A 19 9.06 16.31 -11.85
CA GLU A 19 7.80 15.94 -12.51
C GLU A 19 6.57 16.41 -11.72
N TRP A 20 6.60 16.27 -10.39
CA TRP A 20 5.54 16.76 -9.52
C TRP A 20 5.35 18.27 -9.61
N LEU A 21 6.44 19.06 -9.68
CA LEU A 21 6.35 20.51 -9.84
C LEU A 21 5.62 20.91 -11.14
N LEU A 22 5.85 20.17 -12.24
CA LEU A 22 5.17 20.40 -13.51
C LEU A 22 3.67 20.08 -13.44
N LEU A 23 3.29 19.03 -12.71
CA LEU A 23 1.89 18.70 -12.46
C LEU A 23 1.23 19.76 -11.58
N LYS A 24 1.90 20.16 -10.49
CA LYS A 24 1.43 21.20 -9.57
C LYS A 24 1.16 22.51 -10.28
N LYS A 25 2.00 22.89 -11.25
CA LYS A 25 1.82 24.09 -12.08
C LYS A 25 0.54 24.04 -12.94
N ASN A 26 0.15 22.85 -13.40
CA ASN A 26 -0.99 22.66 -14.30
C ASN A 26 -2.26 22.12 -13.62
N LYS A 27 -2.26 21.98 -12.29
CA LYS A 27 -3.37 21.40 -11.51
C LYS A 27 -4.74 22.06 -11.72
N SER A 28 -4.75 23.33 -12.12
CA SER A 28 -5.98 24.10 -12.36
C SER A 28 -6.58 23.88 -13.74
N ARG A 29 -5.88 23.17 -14.64
CA ARG A 29 -6.32 22.91 -16.02
C ARG A 29 -6.99 21.53 -16.10
N PRO A 30 -8.32 21.43 -16.23
CA PRO A 30 -9.03 20.15 -16.28
C PRO A 30 -8.97 19.53 -17.68
N SER A 31 -7.78 19.43 -18.27
CA SER A 31 -7.56 18.77 -19.57
C SER A 31 -7.43 17.26 -19.37
N GLU A 32 -7.95 16.49 -20.32
CA GLU A 32 -7.75 15.03 -20.36
C GLU A 32 -6.25 14.67 -20.34
N ALA A 33 -5.43 15.37 -21.12
CA ALA A 33 -3.98 15.17 -21.14
C ALA A 33 -3.30 15.49 -19.79
N GLN A 34 -3.91 16.35 -18.96
CA GLN A 34 -3.42 16.63 -17.61
C GLN A 34 -3.81 15.48 -16.66
N ARG A 35 -5.05 15.00 -16.71
CA ARG A 35 -5.52 13.85 -15.93
C ARG A 35 -4.70 12.59 -16.23
N GLU A 36 -4.40 12.34 -17.50
CA GLU A 36 -3.58 11.19 -17.90
C GLU A 36 -2.15 11.31 -17.34
N ARG A 37 -1.56 12.51 -17.34
CA ARG A 37 -0.25 12.77 -16.75
C ARG A 37 -0.24 12.57 -15.23
N GLU A 38 -1.29 13.02 -14.54
CA GLU A 38 -1.47 12.79 -13.11
C GLU A 38 -1.62 11.31 -12.78
N SER A 39 -2.44 10.57 -13.54
CA SER A 39 -2.60 9.12 -13.40
C SER A 39 -1.28 8.37 -13.60
N LYS A 40 -0.52 8.70 -14.66
CA LYS A 40 0.80 8.12 -14.92
C LYS A 40 1.79 8.43 -13.78
N PHE A 41 1.75 9.63 -13.23
CA PHE A 41 2.62 10.01 -12.11
C PHE A 41 2.30 9.23 -10.84
N VAL A 42 1.01 9.06 -10.49
CA VAL A 42 0.60 8.24 -9.34
C VAL A 42 1.10 6.81 -9.48
N ARG A 43 0.93 6.20 -10.67
CA ARG A 43 1.44 4.85 -10.93
C ARG A 43 2.96 4.78 -10.78
N LYS A 44 3.69 5.75 -11.33
CA LYS A 44 5.16 5.82 -11.24
C LYS A 44 5.66 5.98 -9.80
N VAL A 45 4.98 6.78 -8.99
CA VAL A 45 5.29 6.92 -7.56
C VAL A 45 5.03 5.59 -6.83
N HIS A 46 3.91 4.92 -7.13
CA HIS A 46 3.61 3.62 -6.57
C HIS A 46 4.66 2.57 -6.95
N GLU A 47 5.11 2.55 -8.20
CA GLU A 47 6.20 1.68 -8.68
C GLU A 47 7.55 2.00 -7.99
N LEU A 48 7.85 3.28 -7.72
CA LEU A 48 9.12 3.65 -7.06
C LEU A 48 9.17 3.16 -5.60
N PHE A 49 8.03 3.21 -4.91
CA PHE A 49 7.91 2.80 -3.52
C PHE A 49 7.37 1.36 -3.35
N ASP A 50 7.15 0.62 -4.45
CA ASP A 50 6.87 -0.81 -4.35
C ASP A 50 8.14 -1.50 -3.82
N ILE A 51 8.08 -1.88 -2.55
CA ILE A 51 9.17 -2.54 -1.84
C ILE A 51 9.39 -3.95 -2.41
N ALA A 52 8.34 -4.53 -3.03
CA ALA A 52 8.44 -5.83 -3.63
C ALA A 52 9.13 -5.73 -5.01
N HIS A 53 10.26 -6.42 -5.16
CA HIS A 53 10.99 -6.53 -6.41
C HIS A 53 10.06 -7.07 -7.52
N ALA A 54 10.33 -6.70 -8.77
CA ALA A 54 9.60 -7.20 -9.94
C ALA A 54 9.53 -8.74 -10.04
N ASN A 55 10.46 -9.44 -9.37
CA ASN A 55 10.58 -10.89 -9.35
C ASN A 55 10.21 -11.51 -8.00
N ASP A 56 9.66 -10.75 -7.04
CA ASP A 56 9.36 -11.31 -5.72
C ASP A 56 8.34 -12.43 -5.81
N MET A 57 7.36 -12.30 -6.71
CA MET A 57 6.37 -13.35 -6.97
C MET A 57 6.98 -14.66 -7.50
N THR A 58 8.18 -14.62 -8.11
CA THR A 58 8.86 -15.80 -8.66
C THR A 58 9.99 -16.29 -7.76
N MET A 59 10.52 -15.44 -6.89
CA MET A 59 11.61 -15.75 -5.96
C MET A 59 11.12 -16.30 -4.62
N ILE A 60 9.92 -15.90 -4.20
CA ILE A 60 9.31 -16.37 -2.95
C ILE A 60 8.85 -17.82 -3.12
N LYS A 61 9.47 -18.72 -2.36
CA LYS A 61 9.17 -20.16 -2.38
C LYS A 61 8.06 -20.55 -1.40
N LEU A 62 7.81 -19.72 -0.39
CA LEU A 62 6.83 -19.96 0.65
C LEU A 62 5.50 -19.31 0.25
N GLU A 63 4.44 -20.11 0.25
CA GLU A 63 3.12 -19.66 -0.19
C GLU A 63 2.51 -18.59 0.74
N GLU A 64 2.86 -18.63 2.04
CA GLU A 64 2.43 -17.63 3.02
C GLU A 64 3.04 -16.24 2.73
N ASP A 65 4.32 -16.20 2.37
CA ASP A 65 5.03 -14.97 2.01
C ASP A 65 4.47 -14.39 0.70
N LEU A 66 4.09 -15.23 -0.28
CA LEU A 66 3.40 -14.79 -1.50
C LEU A 66 2.05 -14.15 -1.17
N LYS A 67 1.26 -14.77 -0.29
CA LYS A 67 -0.02 -14.23 0.16
C LYS A 67 0.15 -12.89 0.88
N PHE A 68 1.19 -12.75 1.69
CA PHE A 68 1.51 -11.49 2.36
C PHE A 68 1.85 -10.38 1.35
N VAL A 69 2.66 -10.68 0.33
CA VAL A 69 2.99 -9.71 -0.74
C VAL A 69 1.76 -9.32 -1.56
N ILE A 70 0.88 -10.28 -1.87
CA ILE A 70 -0.39 -10.01 -2.56
C ILE A 70 -1.29 -9.10 -1.69
N ASP A 71 -1.39 -9.37 -0.39
CA ASP A 71 -2.20 -8.57 0.54
C ASP A 71 -1.68 -7.13 0.64
N GLN A 72 -0.36 -6.92 0.69
CA GLN A 72 0.28 -5.59 0.65
C GLN A 72 -0.01 -4.82 -0.64
N ARG A 73 -0.08 -5.52 -1.78
CA ARG A 73 -0.35 -4.94 -3.12
C ARG A 73 -1.84 -4.72 -3.39
N SER A 74 -2.72 -5.35 -2.61
CA SER A 74 -4.17 -5.14 -2.67
C SER A 74 -4.59 -3.86 -1.93
N GLU A 75 -5.87 -3.48 -2.01
CA GLU A 75 -6.38 -2.37 -1.20
C GLU A 75 -6.09 -2.65 0.28
N ARG A 76 -5.25 -1.80 0.92
CA ARG A 76 -4.80 -1.96 2.31
C ARG A 76 -5.99 -2.09 3.26
N ASN A 77 -6.38 -3.33 3.56
CA ASN A 77 -7.38 -3.66 4.56
C ASN A 77 -6.85 -3.54 6.00
N THR A 78 -5.55 -3.31 6.15
CA THR A 78 -4.85 -3.23 7.43
C THR A 78 -4.94 -1.82 8.04
N ILE A 79 -6.14 -1.30 8.23
CA ILE A 79 -6.32 -0.41 9.38
C ILE A 79 -6.54 -1.35 10.56
N MET A 80 -5.54 -1.43 11.45
CA MET A 80 -5.53 -2.29 12.65
C MET A 80 -6.86 -2.22 13.44
N THR A 81 -7.55 -1.07 13.39
CA THR A 81 -8.85 -0.89 14.05
C THR A 81 -9.98 -1.78 13.54
N THR A 82 -9.98 -2.26 12.31
CA THR A 82 -11.16 -2.94 11.73
C THR A 82 -11.31 -4.37 12.23
N LEU A 83 -10.19 -5.12 12.32
CA LEU A 83 -10.17 -6.48 12.87
C LEU A 83 -10.41 -6.45 14.38
N ASP A 84 -9.79 -5.52 15.11
CA ASP A 84 -10.00 -5.34 16.54
C ASP A 84 -11.46 -5.01 16.86
N LYS A 85 -12.09 -4.09 16.10
CA LYS A 85 -13.52 -3.77 16.26
C LYS A 85 -14.42 -4.98 16.02
N LYS A 86 -14.11 -5.80 15.00
CA LYS A 86 -14.89 -7.02 14.68
C LYS A 86 -14.74 -8.06 15.79
N LEU A 87 -13.53 -8.27 16.29
CA LEU A 87 -13.24 -9.16 17.42
C LEU A 87 -13.94 -8.70 18.71
N VAL A 88 -13.87 -7.40 19.02
CA VAL A 88 -14.57 -6.82 20.17
C VAL A 88 -16.09 -7.03 20.05
N GLY A 89 -16.68 -6.79 18.89
CA GLY A 89 -18.12 -7.04 18.65
C GLY A 89 -18.52 -8.50 18.86
N MET A 90 -17.72 -9.44 18.35
CA MET A 90 -17.95 -10.88 18.52
C MET A 90 -17.81 -11.33 19.99
N GLN A 91 -16.84 -10.79 20.73
CA GLN A 91 -16.67 -11.07 22.17
C GLN A 91 -17.81 -10.51 23.01
N VAL A 92 -18.29 -9.30 22.71
CA VAL A 92 -19.43 -8.68 23.40
C VAL A 92 -20.72 -9.50 23.17
N GLY A 93 -20.98 -9.91 21.93
CA GLY A 93 -22.13 -10.77 21.58
C GLY A 93 -22.06 -12.14 22.27
N GLY A 94 -20.89 -12.77 22.32
CA GLY A 94 -20.67 -14.04 23.02
C GLY A 94 -20.88 -13.95 24.54
N LYS A 95 -20.50 -12.84 25.18
CA LYS A 95 -20.73 -12.59 26.61
C LYS A 95 -22.21 -12.38 26.93
N GLN A 96 -22.96 -11.65 26.08
CA GLN A 96 -24.41 -11.46 26.28
C GLN A 96 -25.21 -12.76 26.14
N SER A 97 -24.88 -13.62 25.16
CA SER A 97 -25.53 -14.92 25.00
C SER A 97 -25.26 -15.87 26.16
N LYS A 98 -24.08 -15.82 26.77
CA LYS A 98 -23.77 -16.60 28.00
C LYS A 98 -24.55 -16.07 29.21
N LYS A 99 -24.66 -14.75 29.38
CA LYS A 99 -25.43 -14.13 30.47
C LYS A 99 -26.94 -14.43 30.39
N ARG A 100 -27.51 -14.49 29.18
CA ARG A 100 -28.93 -14.85 28.98
C ARG A 100 -29.24 -16.32 29.27
N LYS A 101 -28.24 -17.21 29.17
CA LYS A 101 -28.38 -18.64 29.50
C LYS A 101 -28.24 -18.95 30.99
N SER A 102 -27.60 -18.09 31.78
CA SER A 102 -27.48 -18.29 33.24
C SER A 102 -28.61 -17.64 34.05
N LEU A 103 -29.53 -16.92 33.39
CA LEU A 103 -30.70 -16.28 33.98
C LEU A 103 -32.02 -17.03 33.68
N ARG A 104 -31.92 -18.23 33.06
CA ARG A 104 -33.04 -19.15 32.88
C ARG A 104 -32.85 -20.37 33.76
#